data_AF-A0A7Y8SWC5-F1
#
_entry.id   AF-A0A7Y8SWC5-F1
#
_cell.length_a   1.000
_cell.length_b   1.000
_cell.length_c   1.000
_cell.angle_alpha   90.00
_cell.angle_beta   90.00
_cell.angle_gamma   90.00
#
_symmetry.space_group_name_H-M   'P 1'
#
loop_
_entity.id
_entity.type
_entity.pdbx_description
1 polymer ?
#
loop_
_entity_poly.entity_id
_entity_poly.type
_entity_poly.pdbx_seq_one_letter_code
_entity_poly.pdbx_strand_id
1 'polypeptide(L)'
;MKHRLRPAYLLSALAVLVAGFFLFGAVFGKPVTVVAPVEGPLTETVVATGRVITPARIELGPVFTGTVSRVYVEEGDRVRAGQPLAALDDAERRAAVDQAVKALQEADARLAQLEGVGRPMTDQALIQAEAAFDLAKKEFDRTQRLVEAGFYNQGQLDTARRNLDNARAGRESAAAQARSNQPDGADSRLTLARQAQARAA
;
A
#
# COMPACT_ATOMS: atom_id res chain seq x y z
N MET A 1 -91.78 63.68 86.42
CA MET A 1 -92.18 62.47 85.65
C MET A 1 -91.64 62.55 84.24
N LYS A 2 -90.82 61.55 83.87
CA LYS A 2 -90.58 60.99 82.52
C LYS A 2 -89.92 61.86 81.44
N HIS A 3 -88.61 61.63 81.28
CA HIS A 3 -87.82 61.84 80.06
C HIS A 3 -88.55 61.40 78.79
N ARG A 4 -88.54 62.23 77.75
CA ARG A 4 -88.67 61.81 76.34
C ARG A 4 -87.71 62.62 75.48
N LEU A 5 -86.48 62.11 75.36
CA LEU A 5 -85.53 62.53 74.33
C LEU A 5 -86.23 62.43 72.97
N ARG A 6 -86.24 63.54 72.22
CA ARG A 6 -86.90 63.61 70.90
C ARG A 6 -86.17 62.65 69.94
N PRO A 7 -86.88 61.72 69.26
CA PRO A 7 -86.26 60.68 68.42
C PRO A 7 -85.45 61.21 67.23
N ALA A 8 -85.57 62.51 66.91
CA ALA A 8 -84.85 63.15 65.81
C ALA A 8 -83.31 63.23 66.01
N TYR A 9 -82.81 63.41 67.24
CA TYR A 9 -81.36 63.55 67.47
C TYR A 9 -80.62 62.21 67.36
N LEU A 10 -81.26 61.11 67.77
CA LEU A 10 -80.70 59.76 67.62
C LEU A 10 -80.59 59.35 66.14
N LEU A 11 -81.55 59.75 65.31
CA LEU A 11 -81.50 59.52 63.85
C LEU A 11 -80.39 60.33 63.18
N SER A 12 -80.17 61.59 63.59
CA SER A 12 -79.09 62.41 63.03
C SER A 12 -77.69 61.91 63.41
N ALA A 13 -77.49 61.46 64.65
CA ALA A 13 -76.22 60.90 65.10
C ALA A 13 -75.89 59.58 64.36
N LEU A 14 -76.90 58.75 64.09
CA LEU A 14 -76.74 57.53 63.33
C LEU A 14 -76.39 57.81 61.85
N ALA A 15 -77.01 58.82 61.24
CA ALA A 15 -76.69 59.21 59.86
C ALA A 15 -75.24 59.71 59.72
N VAL A 16 -74.74 60.48 60.69
CA VAL A 16 -73.34 60.94 60.70
C VAL A 16 -72.36 59.77 60.91
N LEU A 17 -72.70 58.80 61.75
CA LEU A 17 -71.89 57.60 61.95
C LEU A 17 -71.83 56.72 60.69
N VAL A 18 -72.96 56.53 60.01
CA VAL A 18 -73.03 55.75 58.76
C VAL A 18 -72.29 56.46 57.63
N ALA A 19 -72.46 57.78 57.52
CA ALA A 19 -71.72 58.59 56.54
C ALA A 19 -70.21 58.57 56.84
N GLY A 20 -69.81 58.66 58.11
CA GLY A 20 -68.42 58.56 58.54
C GLY A 20 -67.79 57.20 58.24
N PHE A 21 -68.52 56.10 58.46
CA PHE A 21 -68.05 54.74 58.15
C PHE A 21 -67.89 54.52 56.63
N PHE A 22 -68.83 55.00 55.82
CA PHE A 22 -68.72 54.94 54.36
C PHE A 22 -67.59 55.83 53.82
N LEU A 23 -67.38 57.02 54.40
CA LEU A 23 -66.24 57.88 54.03
C LEU A 23 -64.91 57.24 54.41
N PHE A 24 -64.81 56.61 55.58
CA PHE A 24 -63.58 55.97 56.05
C PHE A 24 -63.17 54.79 55.14
N GLY A 25 -64.14 53.99 54.71
CA GLY A 25 -63.91 52.91 53.74
C GLY A 25 -63.58 53.38 52.31
N ALA A 26 -64.01 54.59 51.93
CA ALA A 26 -63.69 55.18 50.63
C ALA A 26 -62.32 55.87 50.59
N VAL A 27 -61.85 56.43 51.71
CA VAL A 27 -60.55 57.15 51.79
C VAL A 27 -59.38 56.20 52.00
N PHE A 28 -59.55 55.12 52.77
CA PHE A 28 -58.51 54.11 52.98
C PHE A 28 -58.76 52.90 52.08
N GLY A 29 -58.30 53.01 50.83
CA GLY A 29 -58.35 51.94 49.83
C GLY A 29 -57.69 50.63 50.31
N LYS A 30 -58.07 49.50 49.69
CA LYS A 30 -57.63 48.17 50.11
C LYS A 30 -56.11 48.03 50.04
N PRO A 31 -55.42 47.58 51.10
CA PRO A 31 -53.98 47.39 51.06
C PRO A 31 -53.62 46.30 50.04
N VAL A 32 -52.71 46.63 49.13
CA VAL A 32 -52.15 45.70 48.14
C VAL A 32 -50.71 45.38 48.52
N THR A 33 -50.38 44.09 48.47
CA THR A 33 -49.02 43.64 48.73
C THR A 33 -48.14 44.01 47.55
N VAL A 34 -47.16 44.88 47.77
CA VAL A 34 -46.13 45.23 46.79
C VAL A 34 -44.82 44.53 47.12
N VAL A 35 -44.10 44.09 46.09
CA VAL A 35 -42.76 43.50 46.19
C VAL A 35 -41.78 44.45 45.49
N ALA A 36 -40.69 44.79 46.17
CA ALA A 36 -39.64 45.63 45.60
C ALA A 36 -38.78 44.82 44.60
N PRO A 37 -38.49 45.36 43.41
CA PRO A 37 -37.64 44.68 42.45
C PRO A 37 -36.20 44.57 42.97
N VAL A 38 -35.59 43.41 42.76
CA VAL A 38 -34.17 43.14 43.07
C VAL A 38 -33.41 43.06 41.75
N GLU A 39 -32.34 43.84 41.62
CA GLU A 39 -31.45 43.74 40.45
C GLU A 39 -30.65 42.43 40.52
N GLY A 40 -30.79 41.61 39.50
CA GLY A 40 -30.07 40.36 39.34
C GLY A 40 -30.03 39.94 37.87
N PRO A 41 -29.06 39.10 37.48
CA PRO A 41 -28.98 38.62 36.10
C PRO A 41 -30.20 37.76 35.76
N LEU A 42 -31.07 38.27 34.89
CA LEU A 42 -32.19 37.51 34.34
C LEU A 42 -31.64 36.54 33.29
N THR A 43 -31.56 35.26 33.64
CA THR A 43 -31.09 34.23 32.71
C THR A 43 -32.30 33.61 32.00
N GLU A 44 -32.44 33.90 30.72
CA GLU A 44 -33.45 33.29 29.85
C GLU A 44 -32.93 31.92 29.40
N THR A 45 -33.47 30.85 29.98
CA THR A 45 -33.09 29.49 29.61
C THR A 45 -33.97 29.01 28.46
N VAL A 46 -33.39 28.91 27.26
CA VAL A 46 -34.05 28.28 26.09
C VAL A 46 -33.77 26.79 26.10
N VAL A 47 -34.82 25.97 26.23
CA VAL A 47 -34.72 24.51 26.16
C VAL A 47 -34.88 24.09 24.70
N ALA A 48 -33.80 23.57 24.10
CA ALA A 48 -33.79 23.04 22.75
C ALA A 48 -33.36 21.57 22.74
N THR A 49 -33.94 20.78 21.84
CA THR A 49 -33.52 19.40 21.61
C THR A 49 -32.50 19.34 20.48
N GLY A 50 -31.38 18.69 20.74
CA GLY A 50 -30.32 18.45 19.76
C GLY A 50 -29.94 16.98 19.74
N ARG A 51 -29.52 16.48 18.57
CA ARG A 51 -28.94 15.14 18.44
C ARG A 51 -27.43 15.27 18.31
N VAL A 52 -26.69 14.54 19.15
CA VAL A 52 -25.24 14.40 19.01
C VAL A 52 -24.97 13.39 17.90
N ILE A 53 -24.22 13.80 16.89
CA ILE A 53 -23.77 12.95 15.80
C ILE A 53 -22.25 12.88 15.80
N THR A 54 -21.71 11.73 15.39
CA THR A 54 -20.27 11.55 15.26
C THR A 54 -19.77 12.40 14.08
N PRO A 55 -18.67 13.15 14.23
CA PRO A 55 -18.14 14.00 13.15
C PRO A 55 -17.71 13.21 11.90
N ALA A 56 -17.37 11.93 12.05
CA ALA A 56 -17.09 11.01 10.94
C ALA A 56 -17.54 9.59 11.29
N ARG A 57 -18.17 8.90 10.33
CA ARG A 57 -18.43 7.46 10.36
C ARG A 57 -17.88 6.88 9.06
N ILE A 58 -17.01 5.88 9.17
CA ILE A 58 -16.34 5.25 8.04
C ILE A 58 -16.63 3.76 8.09
N GLU A 59 -17.06 3.21 6.96
CA GLU A 59 -17.20 1.77 6.77
C GLU A 59 -15.88 1.21 6.24
N LEU A 60 -15.37 0.19 6.93
CA LEU A 60 -14.12 -0.49 6.56
C LEU A 60 -14.47 -1.84 5.97
N GLY A 61 -13.88 -2.15 4.82
CA GLY A 61 -14.04 -3.43 4.13
C GLY A 61 -12.73 -3.88 3.52
N PRO A 62 -12.56 -5.20 3.30
CA PRO A 62 -11.38 -5.71 2.63
C PRO A 62 -11.40 -5.35 1.13
N VAL A 63 -10.21 -5.18 0.54
CA VAL A 63 -10.04 -4.85 -0.88
C VAL A 63 -10.25 -6.08 -1.79
N PHE A 64 -10.19 -7.27 -1.22
CA PHE A 64 -10.38 -8.55 -1.91
C PHE A 64 -11.30 -9.45 -1.09
N THR A 65 -11.98 -10.37 -1.77
CA THR A 65 -12.84 -11.37 -1.15
C THR A 65 -11.99 -12.45 -0.48
N GLY A 66 -12.33 -12.82 0.75
CA GLY A 66 -11.66 -13.92 1.47
C GLY A 66 -12.41 -14.30 2.74
N THR A 67 -12.11 -15.48 3.25
CA THR A 67 -12.69 -15.97 4.51
C THR A 67 -12.04 -15.26 5.70
N VAL A 68 -12.83 -14.81 6.68
CA VAL A 68 -12.27 -14.22 7.91
C VAL A 68 -11.66 -15.33 8.76
N SER A 69 -10.36 -15.24 9.03
CA SER A 69 -9.63 -16.21 9.85
C SER A 69 -9.60 -15.81 11.33
N ARG A 70 -9.55 -14.49 11.62
CA ARG A 70 -9.54 -13.97 12.99
C ARG A 70 -10.09 -12.56 13.06
N VAL A 71 -10.75 -12.22 14.17
CA VAL A 71 -11.10 -10.84 14.53
C VAL A 71 -10.33 -10.47 15.79
N TYR A 72 -9.71 -9.29 15.83
CA TYR A 72 -8.79 -8.86 16.90
C TYR A 72 -9.39 -7.84 17.86
N VAL A 73 -10.57 -7.30 17.57
CA VAL A 73 -11.20 -6.21 18.31
C VAL A 73 -12.69 -6.49 18.53
N GLU A 74 -13.25 -5.91 19.58
CA GLU A 74 -14.67 -5.99 19.91
C GLU A 74 -15.33 -4.61 19.76
N GLU A 75 -16.67 -4.59 19.79
CA GLU A 75 -17.42 -3.34 19.72
C GLU A 75 -17.14 -2.46 20.95
N GLY A 76 -16.76 -1.20 20.71
CA GLY A 76 -16.40 -0.24 21.75
C GLY A 76 -14.90 -0.07 21.99
N ASP A 77 -14.07 -0.93 21.40
CA ASP A 77 -12.62 -0.82 21.50
C ASP A 77 -12.08 0.43 20.82
N ARG A 78 -11.12 1.10 21.49
CA ARG A 78 -10.36 2.20 20.89
C ARG A 78 -9.21 1.65 20.07
N VAL A 79 -9.24 1.91 18.76
CA VAL A 79 -8.21 1.47 17.81
C VAL A 79 -7.35 2.64 17.32
N ARG A 80 -6.11 2.34 16.93
CA ARG A 80 -5.17 3.33 16.36
C ARG A 80 -4.95 3.05 14.87
N ALA A 81 -4.50 4.06 14.13
CA ALA A 81 -4.13 3.91 12.73
C ALA A 81 -3.04 2.82 12.57
N GLY A 82 -3.24 1.91 11.61
CA GLY A 82 -2.34 0.78 11.34
C GLY A 82 -2.55 -0.46 12.22
N GLN A 83 -3.45 -0.42 13.20
CA GLN A 83 -3.78 -1.58 14.02
C GLN A 83 -4.59 -2.61 13.21
N PRO A 84 -4.18 -3.89 13.15
CA PRO A 84 -4.98 -4.94 12.54
C PRO A 84 -6.31 -5.14 13.29
N LEU A 85 -7.42 -5.11 12.56
CA LEU A 85 -8.77 -5.30 13.12
C LEU A 85 -9.28 -6.73 12.91
N ALA A 86 -8.97 -7.31 11.75
CA ALA A 86 -9.26 -8.69 11.40
C ALA A 86 -8.16 -9.24 10.47
N ALA A 87 -8.01 -10.56 10.44
CA ALA A 87 -7.20 -11.29 9.47
C ALA A 87 -8.12 -12.09 8.55
N LEU A 88 -7.76 -12.14 7.28
CA LEU A 88 -8.36 -13.03 6.28
C LEU A 88 -7.47 -14.25 6.10
N ASP A 89 -8.05 -15.37 5.68
CA ASP A 89 -7.29 -16.53 5.21
C ASP A 89 -6.49 -16.13 3.97
N ASP A 90 -5.18 -16.40 4.01
CA ASP A 90 -4.21 -16.05 3.00
C ASP A 90 -3.42 -17.27 2.50
N ALA A 91 -3.86 -18.50 2.80
CA ALA A 91 -3.17 -19.73 2.41
C ALA A 91 -2.86 -19.81 0.90
N GLU A 92 -3.84 -19.51 0.05
CA GLU A 92 -3.66 -19.50 -1.42
C GLU A 92 -2.66 -18.44 -1.88
N ARG A 93 -2.69 -17.26 -1.24
CA ARG A 93 -1.75 -16.17 -1.57
C ARG A 93 -0.34 -16.46 -1.08
N ARG A 94 -0.20 -17.09 0.08
CA ARG A 94 1.11 -17.58 0.55
C ARG A 94 1.66 -18.63 -0.39
N ALA A 95 0.84 -19.58 -0.83
CA ALA A 95 1.24 -20.57 -1.83
C ALA A 95 1.65 -19.91 -3.16
N ALA A 96 0.94 -18.88 -3.62
CA ALA A 96 1.32 -18.13 -4.82
C ALA A 96 2.66 -17.39 -4.66
N VAL A 97 2.90 -16.76 -3.49
CA VAL A 97 4.19 -16.13 -3.16
C VAL A 97 5.30 -17.18 -3.12
N ASP A 98 5.07 -18.32 -2.47
CA ASP A 98 6.04 -19.40 -2.39
C ASP A 98 6.38 -19.94 -3.80
N GLN A 99 5.38 -20.10 -4.67
CA GLN A 99 5.58 -20.50 -6.06
C GLN A 99 6.42 -19.48 -6.84
N ALA A 100 6.14 -18.18 -6.68
CA ALA A 100 6.92 -17.11 -7.32
C ALA A 100 8.38 -17.10 -6.83
N VAL A 101 8.60 -17.25 -5.52
CA VAL A 101 9.94 -17.38 -4.93
C VAL A 101 10.69 -18.59 -5.48
N LYS A 102 10.01 -19.73 -5.65
CA LYS A 102 10.62 -20.93 -6.25
C LYS A 102 10.98 -20.73 -7.71
N ALA A 103 10.11 -20.10 -8.49
CA ALA A 103 10.39 -19.76 -9.89
C ALA A 103 11.61 -18.82 -10.01
N LEU A 104 11.75 -17.85 -9.09
CA LEU A 104 12.92 -16.99 -9.03
C LEU A 104 14.20 -17.77 -8.68
N GLN A 105 14.14 -18.66 -7.68
CA GLN A 105 15.27 -19.52 -7.31
C GLN A 105 15.73 -20.40 -8.49
N GLU A 106 14.80 -20.95 -9.26
CA GLU A 106 15.12 -21.71 -10.47
C GLU A 106 15.77 -20.86 -11.55
N ALA A 107 15.27 -19.64 -11.77
CA ALA A 107 15.84 -18.71 -12.75
C ALA A 107 17.27 -18.28 -12.37
N ASP A 108 17.49 -17.98 -11.08
CA ASP A 108 18.82 -17.65 -10.54
C ASP A 108 19.79 -18.83 -10.67
N ALA A 109 19.34 -20.05 -10.38
CA ALA A 109 20.16 -21.26 -10.54
C ALA A 109 20.56 -21.50 -12.01
N ARG A 110 19.65 -21.26 -12.96
CA ARG A 110 19.95 -21.36 -14.39
C ARG A 110 20.97 -20.32 -14.84
N LEU A 111 20.88 -19.09 -14.33
CA LEU A 111 21.89 -18.07 -14.58
C LEU A 111 23.24 -18.51 -14.03
N ALA A 112 23.29 -18.96 -12.77
CA ALA A 112 24.54 -19.44 -12.16
C ALA A 112 25.14 -20.64 -12.92
N GLN A 113 24.31 -21.53 -13.46
CA GLN A 113 24.76 -22.65 -14.29
C GLN A 113 25.36 -22.17 -15.62
N LEU A 114 24.74 -21.18 -16.27
CA LEU A 114 25.29 -20.59 -17.50
C LEU A 114 26.64 -19.94 -17.22
N GLU A 115 26.77 -19.19 -16.12
CA GLU A 115 28.00 -18.47 -15.78
C GLU A 115 29.12 -19.38 -15.27
N GLY A 116 28.78 -20.36 -14.43
CA GLY A 116 29.75 -21.26 -13.80
C GLY A 116 30.15 -22.46 -14.63
N VAL A 117 29.29 -22.90 -15.56
CA VAL A 117 29.54 -24.09 -16.39
C VAL A 117 29.47 -23.77 -17.88
N GLY A 118 28.40 -23.13 -18.33
CA GLY A 118 28.18 -22.86 -19.76
C GLY A 118 29.29 -22.02 -20.40
N ARG A 119 29.63 -20.88 -19.78
CA ARG A 119 30.69 -19.96 -20.25
C ARG A 119 32.07 -20.61 -20.25
N PRO A 120 32.58 -21.16 -19.13
CA PRO A 120 33.89 -21.83 -19.13
C PRO A 120 34.00 -22.97 -20.13
N MET A 121 32.91 -23.74 -20.33
CA MET A 121 32.91 -24.83 -21.33
C MET A 121 33.08 -24.30 -22.75
N THR A 122 32.35 -23.24 -23.14
CA THR A 122 32.49 -22.67 -24.48
C THR A 122 33.81 -21.92 -24.68
N ASP A 123 34.32 -21.27 -23.64
CA ASP A 123 35.62 -20.61 -23.68
C ASP A 123 36.75 -21.65 -23.86
N GLN A 124 36.66 -22.77 -23.14
CA GLN A 124 37.61 -23.88 -23.30
C GLN A 124 37.53 -24.51 -24.70
N ALA A 125 36.32 -24.67 -25.25
CA ALA A 125 36.14 -25.17 -26.61
C ALA A 125 36.75 -24.22 -27.66
N LEU A 126 36.63 -22.90 -27.45
CA LEU A 126 37.27 -21.89 -28.29
C LEU A 126 38.79 -22.00 -28.22
N ILE A 127 39.37 -22.08 -27.01
CA ILE A 127 40.83 -22.24 -26.83
C ILE A 127 41.35 -23.48 -27.57
N GLN A 128 40.65 -24.61 -27.47
CA GLN A 128 41.02 -25.84 -28.19
C GLN A 128 40.94 -25.66 -29.71
N ALA A 129 39.89 -25.03 -30.21
CA ALA A 129 39.72 -24.79 -31.64
C ALA A 129 40.76 -23.80 -32.19
N GLU A 130 41.16 -22.80 -31.40
CA GLU A 130 42.24 -21.86 -31.74
C GLU A 130 43.59 -22.58 -31.81
N ALA A 131 43.91 -23.44 -30.84
CA ALA A 131 45.12 -24.24 -30.89
C ALA A 131 45.17 -25.17 -32.11
N ALA A 132 44.04 -25.80 -32.48
CA ALA A 132 43.94 -26.63 -33.66
C ALA A 132 44.12 -25.83 -34.97
N PHE A 133 43.53 -24.63 -35.05
CA PHE A 133 43.71 -23.72 -36.17
C PHE A 133 45.17 -23.27 -36.32
N ASP A 134 45.81 -22.88 -35.22
CA ASP A 134 47.21 -22.44 -35.24
C ASP A 134 48.16 -23.56 -35.67
N LEU A 135 47.90 -24.79 -35.23
CA LEU A 135 48.66 -25.95 -35.67
C LEU A 135 48.49 -26.19 -37.18
N ALA A 136 47.25 -26.22 -37.66
CA ALA A 136 46.95 -26.42 -39.08
C ALA A 136 47.54 -25.30 -39.97
N LYS A 137 47.54 -24.06 -39.47
CA LYS A 137 48.13 -22.90 -40.16
C LYS A 137 49.65 -23.04 -40.27
N LYS A 138 50.33 -23.34 -39.17
CA LYS A 138 51.79 -23.56 -39.18
C LYS A 138 52.19 -24.70 -40.13
N GLU A 139 51.39 -25.76 -40.17
CA GLU A 139 51.63 -26.90 -41.05
C GLU A 139 51.39 -26.57 -42.53
N PHE A 140 50.36 -25.79 -42.83
CA PHE A 140 50.12 -25.25 -44.17
C PHE A 140 51.30 -24.35 -44.61
N ASP A 141 51.71 -23.39 -43.78
CA ASP A 141 52.82 -22.48 -44.07
C ASP A 141 54.13 -23.26 -44.28
N ARG A 142 54.36 -24.32 -43.49
CA ARG A 142 55.54 -25.20 -43.62
C ARG A 142 55.50 -25.97 -44.94
N THR A 143 54.36 -26.58 -45.26
CA THR A 143 54.16 -27.38 -46.48
C THR A 143 54.30 -26.50 -47.72
N GLN A 144 53.73 -25.29 -47.70
CA GLN A 144 53.86 -24.33 -48.79
C GLN A 144 55.33 -24.01 -49.09
N ARG A 145 56.13 -23.67 -48.06
CA ARG A 145 57.56 -23.40 -48.24
C ARG A 145 58.33 -24.61 -48.80
N LEU A 146 57.97 -25.83 -48.38
CA LEU A 146 58.62 -27.06 -48.87
C LEU A 146 58.24 -27.40 -50.31
N VAL A 147 57.01 -27.08 -50.74
CA VAL A 147 56.59 -27.22 -52.14
C VAL A 147 57.28 -26.17 -53.01
N GLU A 148 57.36 -24.92 -52.55
CA GLU A 148 58.10 -23.84 -53.23
C GLU A 148 59.59 -24.18 -53.39
N ALA A 149 60.17 -24.85 -52.40
CA ALA A 149 61.54 -25.34 -52.44
C ALA A 149 61.72 -26.68 -53.21
N GLY A 150 60.65 -27.23 -53.79
CA GLY A 150 60.69 -28.45 -54.62
C GLY A 150 60.81 -29.78 -53.86
N PHE A 151 60.71 -29.78 -52.53
CA PHE A 151 60.82 -31.00 -51.72
C PHE A 151 59.52 -31.80 -51.70
N TYR A 152 58.36 -31.14 -51.81
CA TYR A 152 57.01 -31.72 -51.71
C TYR A 152 56.18 -31.50 -52.98
N ASN A 153 55.09 -32.27 -53.15
CA ASN A 153 54.18 -32.18 -54.30
C ASN A 153 52.94 -31.31 -54.02
N GLN A 154 52.25 -30.87 -55.09
CA GLN A 154 51.03 -30.05 -54.97
C GLN A 154 49.90 -30.73 -54.19
N GLY A 155 49.75 -32.05 -54.28
CA GLY A 155 48.73 -32.78 -53.53
C GLY A 155 48.89 -32.69 -52.00
N GLN A 156 50.13 -32.56 -51.51
CA GLN A 156 50.39 -32.31 -50.09
C GLN A 156 49.97 -30.90 -49.67
N LEU A 157 50.20 -29.89 -50.51
CA LEU A 157 49.73 -28.52 -50.26
C LEU A 157 48.20 -28.46 -50.24
N ASP A 158 47.53 -29.12 -51.19
CA ASP A 158 46.06 -29.19 -51.23
C ASP A 158 45.48 -29.88 -50.00
N THR A 159 46.17 -30.89 -49.48
CA THR A 159 45.77 -31.57 -48.24
C THR A 159 45.97 -30.69 -47.01
N ALA A 160 47.11 -30.00 -46.91
CA ALA A 160 47.36 -29.04 -45.83
C ALA A 160 46.35 -27.87 -45.86
N ARG A 161 45.99 -27.40 -47.06
CA ARG A 161 44.97 -26.36 -47.26
C ARG A 161 43.60 -26.81 -46.76
N ARG A 162 43.15 -28.01 -47.16
CA ARG A 162 41.88 -28.58 -46.67
C ARG A 162 41.87 -28.73 -45.15
N ASN A 163 42.98 -29.13 -44.55
CA ASN A 163 43.09 -29.24 -43.09
C ASN A 163 42.99 -27.87 -42.40
N LEU A 164 43.62 -26.83 -42.95
CA LEU A 164 43.49 -25.45 -42.46
C LEU A 164 42.06 -24.94 -42.58
N ASP A 165 41.40 -25.17 -43.71
CA ASP A 165 40.02 -24.74 -43.93
C ASP A 165 39.05 -25.43 -42.93
N ASN A 166 39.24 -26.73 -42.69
CA ASN A 166 38.49 -27.46 -41.66
C ASN A 166 38.73 -26.90 -40.25
N ALA A 167 39.98 -26.63 -39.89
CA ALA A 167 40.32 -26.06 -38.58
C ALA A 167 39.79 -24.63 -38.41
N ARG A 168 39.78 -23.83 -39.49
CA ARG A 168 39.18 -22.49 -39.51
C ARG A 168 37.68 -22.56 -39.25
N ALA A 169 36.96 -23.43 -39.96
CA ALA A 169 35.52 -23.61 -39.77
C ALA A 169 35.20 -24.06 -38.33
N GLY A 170 36.02 -24.95 -37.76
CA GLY A 170 35.92 -25.36 -36.36
C GLY A 170 36.08 -24.21 -35.38
N ARG A 171 37.10 -23.35 -35.58
CA ARG A 171 37.33 -22.14 -34.78
C ARG A 171 36.16 -21.17 -34.87
N GLU A 172 35.64 -20.91 -36.07
CA GLU A 172 34.53 -19.97 -36.27
C GLU A 172 33.25 -20.44 -35.57
N SER A 173 32.98 -21.75 -35.62
CA SER A 173 31.85 -22.38 -34.90
C SER A 173 32.00 -22.24 -33.38
N ALA A 174 33.17 -22.59 -32.83
CA ALA A 174 33.43 -22.45 -31.39
C ALA A 174 33.35 -20.98 -30.94
N ALA A 175 33.86 -20.05 -31.74
CA ALA A 175 33.78 -18.62 -31.45
C ALA A 175 32.34 -18.10 -31.47
N ALA A 176 31.48 -18.60 -32.37
CA ALA A 176 30.06 -18.27 -32.39
C ALA A 176 29.36 -18.78 -31.12
N GLN A 177 29.65 -20.01 -30.68
CA GLN A 177 29.10 -20.58 -29.44
C GLN A 177 29.54 -19.80 -28.20
N ALA A 178 30.83 -19.46 -28.10
CA ALA A 178 31.35 -18.65 -27.01
C ALA A 178 30.67 -17.27 -26.96
N ARG A 179 30.55 -16.58 -28.11
CA ARG A 179 29.86 -15.28 -28.19
C ARG A 179 28.38 -15.35 -27.77
N SER A 180 27.67 -16.44 -28.03
CA SER A 180 26.28 -16.61 -27.58
C SER A 180 26.14 -16.72 -26.06
N ASN A 181 27.15 -17.28 -25.38
CA ASN A 181 27.20 -17.46 -23.93
C ASN A 181 27.80 -16.27 -23.15
N GLN A 182 28.48 -15.36 -23.83
CA GLN A 182 29.01 -14.12 -23.22
C GLN A 182 27.90 -13.30 -22.54
N PRO A 183 28.22 -12.39 -21.59
CA PRO A 183 27.24 -11.57 -20.87
C PRO A 183 26.21 -10.87 -21.76
N ASP A 184 26.62 -10.36 -22.92
CA ASP A 184 25.75 -9.67 -23.89
C ASP A 184 25.20 -10.61 -25.00
N GLY A 185 25.55 -11.89 -24.93
CA GLY A 185 25.17 -12.92 -25.89
C GLY A 185 23.67 -13.25 -25.87
N ALA A 186 23.22 -14.02 -26.87
CA ALA A 186 21.81 -14.40 -26.98
C ALA A 186 21.33 -15.24 -25.79
N ASP A 187 22.15 -16.19 -25.33
CA ASP A 187 21.78 -17.13 -24.26
C ASP A 187 21.78 -16.45 -22.88
N SER A 188 22.73 -15.54 -22.66
CA SER A 188 22.76 -14.69 -21.47
C SER A 188 21.54 -13.77 -21.42
N ARG A 189 21.20 -13.08 -22.51
CA ARG A 189 20.00 -12.22 -22.59
C ARG A 189 18.70 -12.99 -22.36
N LEU A 190 18.58 -14.19 -22.92
CA LEU A 190 17.41 -15.06 -22.69
C LEU A 190 17.29 -15.44 -21.20
N THR A 191 18.41 -15.75 -20.55
CA THR A 191 18.43 -16.18 -19.16
C THR A 191 18.14 -15.01 -18.21
N LEU A 192 18.70 -13.82 -18.48
CA LEU A 192 18.40 -12.58 -17.77
C LEU A 192 16.93 -12.16 -17.97
N ALA A 193 16.36 -12.32 -19.17
CA ALA A 193 14.96 -12.04 -19.42
C ALA A 193 14.04 -12.95 -18.58
N ARG A 194 14.36 -14.25 -18.47
CA ARG A 194 13.62 -15.19 -17.62
C ARG A 194 13.72 -14.83 -16.14
N GLN A 195 14.90 -14.43 -15.67
CA GLN A 195 15.09 -13.94 -14.31
C GLN A 195 14.27 -12.67 -14.05
N ALA A 196 14.28 -11.70 -14.97
CA ALA A 196 13.50 -10.49 -14.85
C ALA A 196 11.99 -10.76 -14.84
N GLN A 197 11.51 -11.70 -15.67
CA GLN A 197 10.13 -12.15 -15.64
C GLN A 197 9.75 -12.80 -14.29
N ALA A 198 10.63 -13.65 -13.74
CA ALA A 198 10.40 -14.29 -12.44
C ALA A 198 10.43 -13.28 -11.27
N ARG A 199 11.19 -12.18 -11.38
CA ARG A 199 11.19 -11.10 -10.37
C ARG A 199 9.98 -10.19 -10.44
N ALA A 200 9.34 -10.09 -11.61
CA ALA A 200 8.19 -9.24 -11.83
C ALA A 200 6.85 -9.92 -11.49
N ALA A 201 6.86 -11.26 -11.37
CA ALA A 201 5.74 -12.08 -10.94
C ALA A 201 5.59 -12.06 -9.41
#